data_AF-A0A1Q7SHF9-F1
#
_entry.id   AF-A0A1Q7SHF9-F1
#
_cell.length_a   1.000
_cell.length_b   1.000
_cell.length_c   1.000
_cell.angle_alpha   90.00
_cell.angle_beta   90.00
_cell.angle_gamma   90.00
#
_symmetry.space_group_name_H-M   'P 1'
#
loop_
_entity.id
_entity.type
_entity.pdbx_description
1 polymer ?
#
loop_
_entity_poly.entity_id
_entity_poly.type
_entity_poly.pdbx_seq_one_letter_code
_entity_poly.pdbx_strand_id
1 'polypeptide(L)'
;MTADRVPSRVGADGAGGLTYQGSCYLLVRPETRLLAMGGEIGWGAFALERLGSDELVVSVRNSPFARAYGAAVTPVCHLTRGVLERLAEVALGAPAVATETACAANGAPACRFVARVR
;
A
#
# COMPACT_ATOMS: atom_id res chain seq x y z
N MET A 1 20.08 -24.54 14.48
CA MET A 1 19.91 -23.32 13.65
C MET A 1 19.88 -23.75 12.19
N THR A 2 18.72 -24.16 11.69
CA THR A 2 18.57 -24.64 10.31
C THR A 2 18.23 -23.47 9.41
N ALA A 3 19.11 -23.24 8.43
CA ALA A 3 18.89 -22.31 7.34
C ALA A 3 17.55 -22.60 6.64
N ASP A 4 16.82 -21.51 6.40
CA ASP A 4 15.56 -21.41 5.70
C ASP A 4 15.69 -22.01 4.29
N ARG A 5 15.33 -23.30 4.13
CA ARG A 5 15.32 -23.96 2.81
C ARG A 5 14.01 -23.66 2.13
N VAL A 6 14.00 -22.63 1.27
CA VAL A 6 13.02 -22.54 0.19
C VAL A 6 13.07 -23.86 -0.59
N PRO A 7 11.95 -24.60 -0.73
CA PRO A 7 11.95 -25.84 -1.51
C PRO A 7 12.41 -25.54 -2.93
N SER A 8 13.30 -26.37 -3.48
CA SER A 8 13.96 -26.19 -4.79
C SER A 8 13.01 -26.25 -6.01
N ARG A 9 11.70 -26.14 -5.79
CA ARG A 9 10.60 -26.29 -6.76
C ARG A 9 9.59 -25.15 -6.72
N VAL A 10 9.89 -24.06 -5.99
CA VAL A 10 9.06 -22.85 -5.98
C VAL A 10 9.60 -21.86 -7.00
N GLY A 11 8.80 -21.51 -8.01
CA GLY A 11 9.09 -20.43 -8.96
C GLY A 11 8.16 -19.24 -8.73
N ALA A 12 8.69 -18.02 -8.67
CA ALA A 12 7.90 -16.79 -8.51
C ALA A 12 7.92 -15.96 -9.81
N ASP A 13 6.78 -15.39 -10.18
CA ASP A 13 6.62 -14.59 -11.41
C ASP A 13 6.84 -13.07 -11.20
N GLY A 14 6.99 -12.62 -9.94
CA GLY A 14 7.11 -11.21 -9.58
C GLY A 14 5.79 -10.42 -9.59
N ALA A 15 4.68 -11.04 -10.00
CA ALA A 15 3.33 -10.47 -10.04
C ALA A 15 2.39 -11.07 -8.97
N GLY A 16 2.90 -11.97 -8.11
CA GLY A 16 2.15 -12.63 -7.05
C GLY A 16 1.76 -14.07 -7.38
N GLY A 17 2.11 -14.57 -8.56
CA GLY A 17 2.05 -15.98 -8.91
C GLY A 17 3.26 -16.74 -8.36
N LEU A 18 2.96 -17.87 -7.74
CA LEU A 18 3.91 -18.90 -7.35
C LEU A 18 3.56 -20.19 -8.09
N THR A 19 4.57 -20.89 -8.58
CA THR A 19 4.42 -22.25 -9.09
C THR A 19 5.07 -23.23 -8.13
N TYR A 20 4.34 -24.27 -7.75
CA TYR A 20 4.85 -25.37 -6.93
C TYR A 20 4.34 -26.70 -7.49
N GLN A 21 5.27 -27.58 -7.88
CA GLN A 21 4.96 -28.90 -8.46
C GLN A 21 4.03 -28.84 -9.70
N GLY A 22 4.13 -27.78 -10.50
CA GLY A 22 3.26 -27.55 -11.66
C GLY A 22 1.89 -26.95 -11.32
N SER A 23 1.55 -26.79 -10.04
CA SER A 23 0.36 -26.07 -9.59
C SER A 23 0.66 -24.58 -9.45
N CYS A 24 -0.25 -23.75 -9.97
CA CYS A 24 -0.20 -22.30 -9.81
C CYS A 24 -0.92 -21.89 -8.52
N TYR A 25 -0.24 -21.14 -7.68
CA TYR A 25 -0.72 -20.54 -6.45
C TYR A 25 -0.64 -19.02 -6.57
N LEU A 26 -1.65 -18.31 -6.10
CA LEU A 26 -1.63 -16.86 -6.06
C LEU A 26 -1.40 -16.42 -4.62
N LEU A 27 -0.25 -15.80 -4.35
CA LEU A 27 -0.06 -15.05 -3.12
C LEU A 27 -0.77 -13.72 -3.26
N VAL A 28 -2.00 -13.65 -2.74
CA VAL A 28 -2.72 -12.39 -2.63
C VAL A 28 -2.10 -11.59 -1.50
N ARG A 29 -1.17 -10.69 -1.86
CA ARG A 29 -0.69 -9.63 -0.97
C ARG A 29 -1.64 -8.44 -1.06
N PRO A 30 -2.54 -8.24 -0.09
CA PRO A 30 -3.55 -7.19 -0.16
C PRO A 30 -2.91 -5.81 -0.39
N GLU A 31 -1.76 -5.56 0.23
CA GLU A 31 -0.99 -4.33 0.08
C GLU A 31 -0.54 -4.12 -1.35
N THR A 32 0.04 -5.11 -2.01
CA THR A 32 0.51 -4.95 -3.39
C THR A 32 -0.67 -4.81 -4.36
N ARG A 33 -1.72 -5.63 -4.17
CA ARG A 33 -2.84 -5.67 -5.12
C ARG A 33 -3.69 -4.41 -5.07
N LEU A 34 -4.00 -3.90 -3.87
CA LEU A 34 -4.81 -2.70 -3.72
C LEU A 34 -4.10 -1.47 -4.31
N LEU A 35 -2.79 -1.33 -4.09
CA LEU A 35 -2.02 -0.20 -4.61
C LEU A 35 -1.98 -0.20 -6.14
N ALA A 36 -1.80 -1.37 -6.77
CA ALA A 36 -1.87 -1.50 -8.23
C ALA A 36 -3.26 -1.11 -8.76
N MET A 37 -4.32 -1.65 -8.16
CA MET A 37 -5.70 -1.32 -8.54
C MET A 37 -6.02 0.16 -8.37
N GLY A 38 -5.52 0.81 -7.31
CA GLY A 38 -5.66 2.25 -7.10
C GLY A 38 -5.11 3.07 -8.28
N GLY A 39 -3.99 2.64 -8.85
CA GLY A 39 -3.45 3.21 -10.09
C GLY A 39 -4.35 2.98 -11.30
N GLU A 40 -4.82 1.75 -11.49
CA GLU A 40 -5.69 1.35 -12.60
C GLU A 40 -7.02 2.12 -12.63
N ILE A 41 -7.59 2.43 -11.46
CA ILE A 41 -8.85 3.18 -11.34
C ILE A 41 -8.65 4.71 -11.30
N GLY A 42 -7.43 5.19 -11.53
CA GLY A 42 -7.14 6.62 -11.66
C GLY A 42 -7.03 7.38 -10.34
N TRP A 43 -6.80 6.72 -9.21
CA TRP A 43 -6.63 7.38 -7.90
C TRP A 43 -5.21 7.94 -7.67
N GLY A 44 -4.38 7.93 -8.70
CA GLY A 44 -2.97 8.34 -8.65
C GLY A 44 -2.02 7.15 -8.65
N ALA A 45 -0.72 7.44 -8.68
CA ALA A 45 0.31 6.42 -8.69
C ALA A 45 0.73 6.08 -7.25
N PHE A 46 0.22 4.95 -6.76
CA PHE A 46 0.55 4.42 -5.44
C PHE A 46 1.93 3.75 -5.43
N ALA A 47 2.66 3.92 -4.34
CA ALA A 47 3.92 3.23 -4.08
C ALA A 47 3.97 2.79 -2.61
N LEU A 48 4.31 1.52 -2.39
CA LEU A 48 4.64 1.02 -1.05
C LEU A 48 6.06 1.47 -0.72
N GLU A 49 6.21 2.37 0.27
CA GLU A 49 7.53 2.80 0.75
C GLU A 49 8.10 1.84 1.78
N ARG A 50 7.23 1.32 2.66
CA ARG A 50 7.61 0.42 3.75
C ARG A 50 6.42 -0.43 4.18
N LEU A 51 6.70 -1.69 4.48
CA LEU A 51 5.82 -2.58 5.21
C LEU A 51 6.64 -3.25 6.31
N GLY A 52 6.23 -3.06 7.56
CA GLY A 52 6.81 -3.68 8.74
C GLY A 52 5.78 -4.55 9.48
N SER A 53 6.13 -4.99 10.69
CA SER A 53 5.23 -5.77 11.54
C SER A 53 4.10 -4.93 12.15
N ASP A 54 4.28 -3.62 12.28
CA ASP A 54 3.38 -2.69 12.97
C ASP A 54 3.10 -1.41 12.16
N GLU A 55 3.65 -1.28 10.95
CA GLU A 55 3.57 -0.08 10.13
C GLU A 55 3.43 -0.39 8.62
N LEU A 56 2.57 0.38 7.95
CA LEU A 56 2.46 0.46 6.49
C LEU A 56 2.62 1.91 6.03
N VAL A 57 3.56 2.15 5.12
CA VAL A 57 3.87 3.48 4.58
C VAL A 57 3.66 3.49 3.08
N VAL A 58 2.82 4.40 2.61
CA VAL A 58 2.44 4.52 1.19
C VAL A 58 2.53 5.97 0.75
N SER A 59 3.09 6.21 -0.44
CA SER A 59 2.94 7.47 -1.15
C SER A 59 2.03 7.35 -2.37
N VAL A 60 1.39 8.46 -2.72
CA VAL A 60 0.52 8.59 -3.88
C VAL A 60 0.90 9.86 -4.64
N ARG A 61 1.44 9.68 -5.84
CA ARG A 61 1.69 10.80 -6.78
C ARG A 61 0.45 11.07 -7.63
N ASN A 62 0.30 12.30 -8.09
CA ASN A 62 -0.81 12.72 -8.96
C ASN A 62 -2.20 12.39 -8.39
N SER A 63 -2.37 12.56 -7.07
CA SER A 63 -3.65 12.30 -6.39
C SER A 63 -4.76 13.20 -6.96
N PRO A 64 -5.85 12.63 -7.53
CA PRO A 64 -6.98 13.41 -8.00
C PRO A 64 -7.70 14.09 -6.83
N PHE A 65 -7.65 13.52 -5.63
CA PHE A 65 -8.30 14.08 -4.43
C PHE A 65 -7.62 15.38 -4.00
N ALA A 66 -6.29 15.38 -3.90
CA ALA A 66 -5.53 16.59 -3.59
C ALA A 66 -5.71 17.65 -4.69
N ARG A 67 -5.66 17.25 -5.95
CA ARG A 67 -5.81 18.17 -7.08
C ARG A 67 -7.20 18.79 -7.16
N ALA A 68 -8.26 18.01 -6.93
CA ALA A 68 -9.63 18.49 -6.95
C ALA A 68 -9.93 19.44 -5.78
N TYR A 69 -9.29 19.23 -4.63
CA TYR A 69 -9.42 20.13 -3.49
C TYR A 69 -8.74 21.49 -3.75
N GLY A 70 -7.57 21.47 -4.40
CA GLY A 70 -6.75 22.66 -4.60
C GLY A 70 -5.84 22.95 -3.41
N ALA A 71 -5.31 24.19 -3.34
CA ALA A 71 -4.40 24.58 -2.27
C ALA A 71 -5.10 24.55 -0.90
N ALA A 72 -4.46 23.94 0.09
CA ALA A 72 -4.97 23.81 1.45
C ALA A 72 -3.84 24.01 2.47
N VAL A 73 -4.22 24.31 3.71
CA VAL A 73 -3.28 24.40 4.85
C VAL A 73 -3.17 23.11 5.66
N THR A 74 -4.11 22.18 5.48
CA THR A 74 -4.11 20.85 6.12
C THR A 74 -4.23 19.74 5.08
N PRO A 75 -3.84 18.49 5.39
CA PRO A 75 -4.02 17.35 4.50
C PRO A 75 -5.50 17.04 4.23
N VAL A 76 -5.83 16.64 2.99
CA VAL A 76 -7.23 16.58 2.50
C VAL A 76 -7.63 15.24 1.86
N CYS A 77 -6.71 14.28 1.73
CA CYS A 77 -6.99 13.01 1.04
C CYS A 77 -7.68 12.01 1.96
N HIS A 78 -8.84 12.39 2.52
CA HIS A 78 -9.56 11.61 3.52
C HIS A 78 -10.00 10.23 3.00
N LEU A 79 -10.41 10.14 1.72
CA LEU A 79 -10.80 8.86 1.13
C LEU A 79 -9.61 7.89 1.03
N THR A 80 -8.49 8.35 0.48
CA THR A 80 -7.26 7.55 0.41
C THR A 80 -6.79 7.12 1.79
N ARG A 81 -6.81 8.03 2.77
CA ARG A 81 -6.49 7.72 4.16
C ARG A 81 -7.37 6.59 4.71
N GLY A 82 -8.68 6.66 4.52
CA GLY A 82 -9.60 5.62 5.00
C GLY A 82 -9.37 4.25 4.35
N VAL A 83 -9.11 4.21 3.05
CA VAL A 83 -8.78 2.96 2.35
C VAL A 83 -7.45 2.37 2.84
N LEU A 84 -6.42 3.21 3.03
CA LEU A 84 -5.12 2.76 3.52
C LEU A 84 -5.17 2.34 4.99
N GLU A 85 -6.04 2.93 5.81
CA GLU A 85 -6.29 2.47 7.18
C GLU A 85 -6.84 1.04 7.16
N ARG A 86 -7.89 0.79 6.37
CA ARG A 86 -8.45 -0.56 6.27
C ARG A 86 -7.47 -1.56 5.64
N LEU A 87 -6.69 -1.13 4.66
CA LEU A 87 -5.65 -1.96 4.08
C LEU A 87 -4.60 -2.36 5.12
N ALA A 88 -4.16 -1.42 5.95
CA ALA A 88 -3.20 -1.68 7.02
C ALA A 88 -3.76 -2.67 8.04
N GLU A 89 -5.04 -2.58 8.41
CA GLU A 89 -5.66 -3.58 9.30
C GLU A 89 -5.59 -5.00 8.74
N VAL A 90 -5.83 -5.14 7.44
CA VAL A 90 -5.78 -6.44 6.75
C VAL A 90 -4.34 -6.93 6.63
N ALA A 91 -3.41 -6.07 6.22
CA ALA A 91 -2.02 -6.44 5.98
C ALA A 91 -1.24 -6.71 7.29
N LEU A 92 -1.52 -5.97 8.36
CA LEU A 92 -0.85 -6.07 9.66
C LEU A 92 -1.58 -7.04 10.62
N GLY A 93 -2.82 -7.43 10.31
CA GLY A 93 -3.60 -8.37 11.12
C GLY A 93 -4.07 -7.80 12.46
N ALA A 94 -4.05 -6.47 12.64
CA ALA A 94 -4.44 -5.79 13.87
C ALA A 94 -5.10 -4.43 13.56
N PRO A 95 -5.94 -3.87 14.45
CA PRO A 95 -6.51 -2.54 14.27
C PRO A 95 -5.42 -1.50 14.02
N ALA A 96 -5.61 -0.60 13.06
CA ALA A 96 -4.62 0.38 12.65
C ALA A 96 -5.23 1.78 12.50
N VAL A 97 -4.38 2.80 12.49
CA VAL A 97 -4.74 4.21 12.22
C VAL A 97 -3.85 4.74 11.12
N ALA A 98 -4.45 5.26 10.05
CA ALA A 98 -3.71 5.93 8.99
C ALA A 98 -3.74 7.46 9.17
N THR A 99 -2.56 8.07 9.08
CA THR A 99 -2.38 9.53 9.09
C THR A 99 -1.77 9.97 7.76
N GLU A 100 -2.36 10.99 7.13
CA GLU A 100 -1.73 11.68 6.00
C GLU A 100 -0.68 12.66 6.55
N THR A 101 0.59 12.34 6.34
CA THR A 101 1.75 13.09 6.86
C THR A 101 2.28 14.14 5.89
N ALA A 102 1.92 14.03 4.61
CA ALA A 102 2.20 15.03 3.59
C ALA A 102 1.08 15.00 2.53
N CYS A 103 0.74 16.15 1.94
CA CYS A 103 -0.29 16.25 0.92
C CYS A 103 0.15 17.17 -0.22
N ALA A 104 -0.16 16.79 -1.46
CA ALA A 104 0.08 17.65 -2.61
C ALA A 104 -0.72 18.97 -2.55
N ALA A 105 -1.89 18.96 -1.90
CA ALA A 105 -2.68 20.17 -1.63
C ALA A 105 -1.95 21.17 -0.71
N ASN A 106 -1.00 20.69 0.11
CA ASN A 106 -0.15 21.52 0.98
C ASN A 106 1.20 21.85 0.32
N GLY A 107 1.39 21.54 -0.97
CA GLY A 107 2.63 21.79 -1.70
C GLY A 107 3.67 20.67 -1.64
N ALA A 108 3.35 19.50 -1.05
CA ALA A 108 4.26 18.36 -1.08
C ALA A 108 4.34 17.73 -2.50
N PRO A 109 5.46 17.09 -2.87
CA PRO A 109 5.59 16.46 -4.19
C PRO A 109 4.70 15.21 -4.37
N ALA A 110 4.21 14.63 -3.28
CA ALA A 110 3.30 13.50 -3.24
C ALA A 110 2.48 13.52 -1.95
N CYS A 111 1.30 12.89 -1.96
CA CYS A 111 0.60 12.57 -0.73
C CYS A 111 1.28 11.38 -0.05
N ARG A 112 1.47 11.44 1.27
CA ARG A 112 2.16 10.39 2.03
C ARG A 112 1.36 9.99 3.25
N PHE A 113 1.15 8.69 3.41
CA PHE A 113 0.35 8.10 4.47
C PHE A 113 1.20 7.15 5.30
N VAL A 114 1.03 7.24 6.61
CA VAL A 114 1.62 6.32 7.58
C VAL A 114 0.48 5.69 8.36
N ALA A 115 0.35 4.37 8.26
CA ALA A 115 -0.58 3.58 9.06
C ALA A 115 0.18 2.78 10.10
N ARG A 116 -0.26 2.83 11.36
CA ARG A 116 0.34 2.09 12.48
C ARG A 116 -0.74 1.30 13.23
N VAL A 117 -0.36 0.15 13.79
CA VAL A 117 -1.21 -0.62 14.71
C VAL A 117 -1.58 0.23 15.94
N ARG A 118 -2.81 0.09 16.45
CA ARG A 118 -3.29 0.74 17.68
C ARG A 118 -2.77 0.07 18.94
#